data_AF-A0A9E2UEQ9-F1
#
_entry.id   AF-A0A9E2UEQ9-F1
#
_cell.length_a   1.000
_cell.length_b   1.000
_cell.length_c   1.000
_cell.angle_alpha   90.00
_cell.angle_beta   90.00
_cell.angle_gamma   90.00
#
_symmetry.space_group_name_H-M   'P 1'
#
loop_
_entity.id
_entity.type
_entity.pdbx_description
1 polymer ?
#
loop_
_entity_poly.entity_id
_entity_poly.type
_entity_poly.pdbx_seq_one_letter_code
_entity_poly.pdbx_strand_id
1 'polypeptide(L)'
;MHSTQVRTRGKIQREEWPKISARFQNGETLTQIARTYDCTPPAIRYIVGRTLGSGSTKSKRRRASPAESPTNGRLTGSEGSQSAQQREFRNAARDPNRRRSTGNEIWQRINNDVATFLTAMDALFVHETDQNYEELLRATDRLLWASARTRLDLERILATRRSGSERRRALA
;
A
#
# COMPACT_ATOMS: atom_id res chain seq x y z
N MET A 1 37.63 -7.88 14.97
CA MET A 1 37.46 -9.15 14.25
C MET A 1 36.30 -9.02 13.27
N HIS A 2 36.57 -8.56 12.05
CA HIS A 2 35.56 -8.40 11.01
C HIS A 2 35.49 -9.70 10.21
N SER A 3 34.52 -10.56 10.53
CA SER A 3 34.30 -11.82 9.81
C SER A 3 33.92 -11.52 8.37
N THR A 4 34.84 -11.76 7.44
CA THR A 4 34.62 -11.79 6.00
C THR A 4 33.81 -13.03 5.64
N GLN A 5 32.50 -12.98 5.87
CA GLN A 5 31.60 -13.97 5.29
C GLN A 5 31.58 -13.78 3.78
N VAL A 6 32.07 -14.79 3.06
CA VAL A 6 31.91 -14.94 1.61
C VAL A 6 30.42 -15.11 1.32
N ARG A 7 29.70 -13.99 1.18
CA ARG A 7 28.27 -13.98 0.92
C ARG A 7 28.04 -14.30 -0.54
N THR A 8 27.51 -15.49 -0.80
CA THR A 8 27.06 -15.89 -2.14
C THR A 8 25.98 -14.91 -2.60
N ARG A 9 26.28 -14.20 -3.69
CA ARG A 9 25.47 -13.15 -4.33
C ARG A 9 23.96 -13.41 -4.18
N GLY A 10 23.27 -12.55 -3.43
CA GLY A 10 21.80 -12.50 -3.37
C GLY A 10 21.07 -13.32 -2.29
N LYS A 11 21.75 -14.06 -1.41
CA LYS A 11 21.08 -14.79 -0.30
C LYS A 11 21.51 -14.27 1.07
N ILE A 12 20.80 -13.26 1.56
CA ILE A 12 20.90 -12.79 2.96
C ILE A 12 20.32 -13.86 3.88
N GLN A 13 21.11 -14.34 4.83
CA GLN A 13 20.69 -15.34 5.81
C GLN A 13 19.61 -14.78 6.75
N ARG A 14 18.67 -15.60 7.21
CA ARG A 14 17.54 -15.12 8.02
C ARG A 14 17.98 -14.56 9.37
N GLU A 15 19.09 -15.06 9.89
CA GLU A 15 19.74 -14.65 11.13
C GLU A 15 20.29 -13.21 11.03
N GLU A 16 20.50 -12.70 9.80
CA GLU A 16 20.97 -11.33 9.56
C GLU A 16 19.83 -10.31 9.46
N TRP A 17 18.58 -10.77 9.33
CA TRP A 17 17.42 -9.89 9.15
C TRP A 17 17.17 -8.97 10.36
N PRO A 18 17.31 -9.41 11.62
CA PRO A 18 17.20 -8.51 12.76
C PRO A 18 18.28 -7.41 12.75
N LYS A 19 19.50 -7.72 12.27
CA LYS A 19 20.60 -6.75 12.17
C LYS A 19 20.32 -5.70 11.08
N ILE A 20 19.72 -6.11 9.97
CA ILE A 20 19.24 -5.21 8.91
C ILE A 20 18.13 -4.30 9.44
N SER A 21 17.18 -4.86 10.20
CA SER A 21 16.08 -4.09 10.81
C SER A 21 16.59 -3.07 11.83
N ALA A 22 17.57 -3.43 12.66
CA ALA A 22 18.17 -2.53 13.64
C ALA A 22 18.91 -1.36 12.96
N ARG A 23 19.63 -1.62 11.87
CA ARG A 23 20.28 -0.57 11.07
C ARG A 23 19.28 0.43 10.48
N PHE A 24 18.16 -0.05 9.97
CA PHE A 24 17.07 0.82 9.49
C PHE A 24 16.44 1.64 10.62
N GLN A 25 16.24 1.04 11.79
CA GLN A 25 15.74 1.76 12.98
C GLN A 25 16.72 2.83 13.49
N ASN A 26 18.02 2.61 13.31
CA ASN A 26 19.07 3.58 13.62
C ASN A 26 19.17 4.72 12.58
N GLY A 27 18.27 4.77 11.59
CA GLY A 27 18.21 5.84 10.58
C GLY A 27 19.04 5.59 9.32
N GLU A 28 19.64 4.41 9.16
CA GLU A 28 20.37 4.07 7.93
C GLU A 28 19.39 3.87 6.75
N THR A 29 19.67 4.48 5.60
CA THR A 29 18.74 4.43 4.45
C THR A 29 18.72 3.04 3.82
N LEU A 30 17.57 2.65 3.22
CA LEU A 30 17.42 1.37 2.54
C LEU A 30 18.49 1.14 1.46
N THR A 31 18.86 2.20 0.74
CA THR A 31 19.90 2.16 -0.30
C THR A 31 21.29 1.91 0.28
N GLN A 32 21.61 2.51 1.42
CA GLN A 32 22.90 2.34 2.09
C GLN A 32 23.06 0.92 2.67
N ILE A 33 22.00 0.40 3.27
CA ILE A 33 21.94 -0.99 3.73
C ILE A 33 22.06 -1.93 2.51
N ALA A 34 21.33 -1.66 1.44
CA ALA A 34 21.35 -2.47 0.22
C ALA A 34 22.75 -2.59 -0.38
N ARG A 35 23.51 -1.47 -0.43
CA ARG A 35 24.92 -1.45 -0.85
C ARG A 35 25.82 -2.29 0.05
N THR A 36 25.64 -2.22 1.37
CA THR A 36 26.45 -2.98 2.35
C THR A 36 26.23 -4.49 2.23
N TYR A 37 25.01 -4.91 1.85
CA TYR A 37 24.63 -6.30 1.70
C TYR A 37 24.66 -6.80 0.24
N ASP A 38 25.16 -5.99 -0.71
CA ASP A 38 25.19 -6.27 -2.15
C ASP A 38 23.84 -6.78 -2.69
N CYS A 39 22.77 -6.06 -2.37
CA CYS A 39 21.41 -6.40 -2.78
C CYS A 39 20.62 -5.17 -3.24
N THR A 40 19.39 -5.38 -3.69
CA THR A 40 18.54 -4.28 -4.17
C THR A 40 17.72 -3.67 -3.03
N PRO A 41 17.43 -2.35 -3.05
CA PRO A 41 16.59 -1.71 -2.04
C PRO A 41 15.22 -2.37 -1.79
N PRO A 42 14.52 -2.94 -2.81
CA PRO A 42 13.31 -3.72 -2.60
C PRO A 42 13.51 -4.97 -1.71
N ALA A 43 14.67 -5.62 -1.79
CA ALA A 43 14.98 -6.79 -0.95
C ALA A 43 15.13 -6.39 0.52
N ILE A 44 15.80 -5.28 0.81
CA ILE A 44 15.89 -4.72 2.16
C ILE A 44 14.50 -4.29 2.68
N ARG A 45 13.70 -3.61 1.85
CA ARG A 45 12.32 -3.23 2.21
C ARG A 45 11.46 -4.45 2.57
N TYR A 46 11.58 -5.53 1.81
CA TYR A 46 10.90 -6.79 2.11
C TYR A 46 11.31 -7.38 3.46
N ILE A 47 12.61 -7.37 3.77
CA ILE A 47 13.15 -7.87 5.04
C ILE A 47 12.63 -7.04 6.21
N VAL A 48 12.73 -5.71 6.14
CA VAL A 48 12.26 -4.78 7.19
C VAL A 48 10.75 -4.91 7.42
N GLY A 49 9.96 -4.95 6.35
CA GLY A 49 8.50 -5.15 6.47
C GLY A 49 8.15 -6.50 7.11
N ARG A 50 8.99 -7.52 6.91
CA ARG A 50 8.79 -8.85 7.45
C ARG A 50 9.28 -8.98 8.90
N THR A 51 10.35 -8.33 9.31
CA THR A 51 10.81 -8.32 10.70
C THR A 51 9.87 -7.53 11.60
N LEU A 52 9.36 -6.39 11.13
CA LEU A 52 8.36 -5.59 11.85
C LEU A 52 6.97 -6.28 11.88
N GLY A 53 6.66 -7.10 10.88
CA GLY A 53 5.40 -7.85 10.76
C GLY A 53 5.43 -9.30 11.25
N SER A 54 6.58 -9.78 11.77
CA SER A 54 6.78 -11.19 12.19
C SER A 54 6.13 -11.49 13.54
N GLY A 55 4.82 -11.27 13.62
CA GLY A 55 3.90 -11.92 14.53
C GLY A 55 2.68 -12.52 13.81
N SER A 56 2.62 -12.47 12.48
CA SER A 56 1.48 -13.00 11.72
C SER A 56 1.91 -13.99 10.63
N THR A 57 1.54 -15.24 10.85
CA THR A 57 1.83 -16.41 10.03
C THR A 57 1.23 -16.32 8.63
N LYS A 58 2.05 -16.74 7.65
CA LYS A 58 1.70 -17.38 6.35
C LYS A 58 0.28 -17.13 5.82
N SER A 59 0.17 -16.34 4.75
CA SER A 59 -0.84 -16.63 3.73
C SER A 59 -0.24 -16.66 2.32
N LYS A 60 -0.59 -17.75 1.66
CA LYS A 60 -0.05 -18.37 0.46
C LYS A 60 -0.66 -17.66 -0.76
N ARG A 61 0.04 -16.72 -1.39
CA ARG A 61 -0.32 -16.30 -2.76
C ARG A 61 0.17 -17.37 -3.73
N ARG A 62 -0.73 -18.25 -4.14
CA ARG A 62 -0.53 -19.10 -5.32
C ARG A 62 -0.40 -18.19 -6.53
N ARG A 63 0.72 -18.38 -7.21
CA ARG A 63 1.08 -17.92 -8.54
C ARG A 63 0.10 -18.59 -9.53
N ALA A 64 -0.62 -17.80 -10.32
CA ALA A 64 -1.25 -18.25 -11.55
C ALA A 64 -0.59 -17.46 -12.69
N SER A 65 0.09 -18.21 -13.55
CA SER A 65 0.73 -17.71 -14.77
C SER A 65 -0.30 -17.50 -15.89
N PRO A 66 0.06 -16.74 -16.94
CA PRO A 66 -0.81 -16.33 -18.04
C PRO A 66 -0.80 -17.34 -19.20
N ALA A 67 -1.98 -17.60 -19.76
CA ALA A 67 -2.26 -18.17 -21.09
C ALA A 67 -3.79 -18.19 -21.21
N GLU A 68 -4.49 -17.93 -22.31
CA GLU A 68 -4.25 -17.49 -23.68
C GLU A 68 -5.66 -17.09 -24.17
N SER A 69 -5.76 -16.15 -25.11
CA SER A 69 -7.01 -15.85 -25.83
C SER A 69 -7.44 -17.04 -26.69
N PRO A 70 -8.76 -17.21 -26.92
CA PRO A 70 -9.17 -17.21 -28.32
C PRO A 70 -10.44 -16.41 -28.60
N THR A 71 -10.63 -16.24 -29.89
CA THR A 71 -11.34 -15.19 -30.64
C THR A 71 -12.79 -15.54 -30.95
N ASN A 72 -13.62 -14.49 -31.09
CA ASN A 72 -14.82 -14.32 -31.93
C ASN A 72 -16.17 -15.00 -31.61
N GLY A 73 -17.25 -14.21 -31.66
CA GLY A 73 -18.63 -14.70 -31.69
C GLY A 73 -19.76 -13.68 -31.48
N ARG A 74 -19.87 -12.71 -32.39
CA ARG A 74 -21.00 -11.82 -32.77
C ARG A 74 -22.44 -12.06 -32.19
N LEU A 75 -23.02 -10.97 -31.65
CA LEU A 75 -24.43 -10.45 -31.62
C LEU A 75 -25.61 -11.39 -31.24
N THR A 76 -26.37 -11.03 -30.18
CA THR A 76 -27.84 -10.77 -30.16
C THR A 76 -28.32 -10.32 -28.76
N GLY A 77 -29.35 -9.47 -28.69
CA GLY A 77 -30.34 -9.30 -27.59
C GLY A 77 -29.84 -8.73 -26.25
N SER A 78 -30.11 -7.46 -25.92
CA SER A 78 -31.33 -6.94 -25.27
C SER A 78 -31.66 -7.59 -23.91
N GLU A 79 -31.56 -6.75 -22.88
CA GLU A 79 -32.37 -6.71 -21.66
C GLU A 79 -32.06 -7.69 -20.50
N GLY A 80 -31.84 -7.09 -19.32
CA GLY A 80 -31.99 -7.76 -18.03
C GLY A 80 -30.70 -8.03 -17.26
N SER A 81 -29.94 -7.01 -16.86
CA SER A 81 -28.83 -7.18 -15.90
C SER A 81 -28.59 -5.95 -15.00
N GLN A 82 -29.66 -5.31 -14.51
CA GLN A 82 -29.55 -4.33 -13.42
C GLN A 82 -29.68 -4.97 -12.02
N SER A 83 -29.94 -6.28 -11.94
CA SER A 83 -30.18 -7.01 -10.68
C SER A 83 -28.94 -7.71 -10.10
N ALA A 84 -27.82 -7.76 -10.83
CA ALA A 84 -26.57 -8.35 -10.34
C ALA A 84 -25.73 -7.37 -9.50
N GLN A 85 -25.61 -6.10 -9.91
CA GLN A 85 -24.83 -5.10 -9.17
C GLN A 85 -25.48 -4.72 -7.83
N GLN A 86 -26.80 -4.82 -7.68
CA GLN A 86 -27.47 -4.49 -6.42
C GLN A 86 -27.30 -5.57 -5.32
N ARG A 87 -26.95 -6.81 -5.71
CA ARG A 87 -26.69 -7.92 -4.76
C ARG A 87 -25.27 -7.90 -4.17
N GLU A 88 -24.29 -7.28 -4.82
CA GLU A 88 -22.93 -7.14 -4.28
C GLU A 88 -22.84 -6.14 -3.11
N PHE A 89 -23.73 -5.14 -3.04
CA PHE A 89 -23.75 -4.18 -1.94
C PHE A 89 -24.34 -4.72 -0.63
N ARG A 90 -25.19 -5.77 -0.66
CA ARG A 90 -25.80 -6.34 0.55
C ARG A 90 -24.98 -7.43 1.22
N ASN A 91 -24.03 -8.05 0.53
CA ASN A 91 -23.18 -9.11 1.08
C ASN A 91 -21.89 -8.60 1.75
N ALA A 92 -21.58 -7.30 1.67
CA ALA A 92 -20.42 -6.67 2.30
C ALA A 92 -20.55 -6.47 3.84
N ALA A 93 -21.67 -6.89 4.43
CA ALA A 93 -21.98 -6.61 5.84
C ALA A 93 -21.41 -7.64 6.84
N ARG A 94 -20.71 -8.69 6.40
CA ARG A 94 -20.22 -9.74 7.31
C ARG A 94 -18.82 -10.25 6.99
N ASP A 95 -17.91 -9.36 6.61
CA ASP A 95 -16.47 -9.69 6.58
C ASP A 95 -15.76 -9.16 7.85
N PRO A 96 -15.39 -10.03 8.81
CA PRO A 96 -14.65 -9.65 10.01
C PRO A 96 -13.23 -9.12 9.71
N ASN A 97 -12.75 -9.25 8.46
CA ASN A 97 -11.44 -8.80 8.03
C ASN A 97 -11.39 -7.31 7.65
N ARG A 98 -12.55 -6.63 7.57
CA ARG A 98 -12.65 -5.19 7.25
C ARG A 98 -11.98 -4.28 8.30
N ARG A 99 -11.79 -4.78 9.52
CA ARG A 99 -11.09 -4.06 10.60
C ARG A 99 -9.57 -4.00 10.44
N ARG A 100 -8.98 -4.76 9.50
CA ARG A 100 -7.52 -4.88 9.35
C ARG A 100 -6.90 -3.93 8.31
N SER A 101 -7.64 -3.01 7.67
CA SER A 101 -7.05 -2.22 6.57
C SER A 101 -7.42 -0.73 6.47
N THR A 102 -8.11 -0.11 7.44
CA THR A 102 -8.40 1.35 7.34
C THR A 102 -7.14 2.18 7.12
N GLY A 103 -6.03 1.83 7.78
CA GLY A 103 -4.73 2.48 7.55
C GLY A 103 -4.13 2.20 6.17
N ASN A 104 -4.28 0.98 5.65
CA ASN A 104 -3.82 0.65 4.30
C ASN A 104 -4.67 1.33 3.23
N GLU A 105 -5.98 1.44 3.40
CA GLU A 105 -6.88 2.13 2.48
C GLU A 105 -6.54 3.63 2.41
N ILE A 106 -6.33 4.26 3.57
CA ILE A 106 -5.85 5.65 3.66
C ILE A 106 -4.52 5.80 2.90
N TRP A 107 -3.55 4.90 3.16
CA TRP A 107 -2.24 4.97 2.52
C TRP A 107 -2.32 4.78 1.00
N GLN A 108 -3.03 3.76 0.53
CA GLN A 108 -3.18 3.46 -0.90
C GLN A 108 -3.82 4.64 -1.65
N ARG A 109 -4.84 5.27 -1.05
CA ARG A 109 -5.51 6.46 -1.62
C ARG A 109 -4.53 7.62 -1.77
N ILE A 110 -3.89 8.04 -0.67
CA ILE A 110 -2.93 9.16 -0.68
C ILE A 110 -1.79 8.87 -1.67
N ASN A 111 -1.26 7.65 -1.69
CA ASN A 111 -0.18 7.27 -2.58
C ASN A 111 -0.60 7.40 -4.06
N ASN A 112 -1.84 7.05 -4.40
CA ASN A 112 -2.37 7.21 -5.75
C ASN A 112 -2.55 8.69 -6.13
N ASP A 113 -3.08 9.51 -5.22
CA ASP A 113 -3.29 10.94 -5.46
C ASP A 113 -1.95 11.69 -5.61
N VAL A 114 -0.94 11.35 -4.79
CA VAL A 114 0.43 11.88 -4.91
C VAL A 114 1.06 11.46 -6.24
N ALA A 115 0.93 10.19 -6.65
CA ALA A 115 1.45 9.74 -7.94
C ALA A 115 0.80 10.47 -9.12
N THR A 116 -0.51 10.70 -9.04
CA THR A 116 -1.27 11.46 -10.06
C THR A 116 -0.77 12.91 -10.14
N PHE A 117 -0.62 13.58 -8.98
CA PHE A 117 -0.08 14.94 -8.92
C PHE A 117 1.33 15.04 -9.51
N LEU A 118 2.24 14.12 -9.13
CA LEU A 118 3.60 14.12 -9.66
C LEU A 118 3.64 13.87 -11.17
N THR A 119 2.73 13.02 -11.68
CA THR A 119 2.61 12.78 -13.13
C THR A 119 2.11 14.02 -13.87
N ALA A 120 1.15 14.76 -13.29
CA ALA A 120 0.65 16.00 -13.88
C ALA A 120 1.71 17.12 -13.85
N MET A 121 2.47 17.23 -12.76
CA MET A 121 3.63 18.15 -12.67
C MET A 121 4.67 17.83 -13.74
N ASP A 122 5.02 16.55 -13.89
CA ASP A 122 5.99 16.10 -14.91
C ASP A 122 5.50 16.43 -16.32
N ALA A 123 4.23 16.15 -16.64
CA ALA A 123 3.64 16.48 -17.92
C ALA A 123 3.67 18.00 -18.22
N LEU A 124 3.45 18.84 -17.20
CA LEU A 124 3.54 20.29 -17.33
C LEU A 124 4.97 20.76 -17.60
N PHE A 125 5.96 20.18 -16.92
CA PHE A 125 7.38 20.50 -17.17
C PHE A 125 7.84 20.11 -18.58
N VAL A 126 7.27 19.06 -19.16
CA VAL A 126 7.58 18.64 -20.53
C VAL A 126 6.82 19.52 -21.55
N HIS A 127 5.56 19.84 -21.27
CA HIS A 127 4.69 20.58 -22.17
C HIS A 127 3.81 21.59 -21.41
N GLU A 128 4.13 22.88 -21.54
CA GLU A 128 3.33 23.97 -20.98
C GLU A 128 2.10 24.25 -21.86
N THR A 129 1.06 23.45 -21.67
CA THR A 129 -0.23 23.60 -22.37
C THR A 129 -1.35 23.83 -21.36
N ASP A 130 -2.39 24.56 -21.76
CA ASP A 130 -3.57 24.83 -20.91
C ASP A 130 -4.18 23.53 -20.35
N GLN A 131 -4.19 22.47 -21.16
CA GLN A 131 -4.64 21.14 -20.72
C GLN A 131 -3.82 20.60 -19.56
N ASN A 132 -2.49 20.72 -19.60
CA ASN A 132 -1.62 20.24 -18.53
C ASN A 132 -1.75 21.09 -17.26
N TYR A 133 -2.00 22.40 -17.40
CA TYR A 133 -2.33 23.27 -16.27
C TYR A 133 -3.66 22.84 -15.62
N GLU A 134 -4.68 22.53 -16.41
CA GLU A 134 -5.96 22.01 -15.90
C GLU A 134 -5.82 20.65 -15.20
N GLU A 135 -5.05 19.73 -15.78
CA GLU A 135 -4.78 18.42 -15.18
C GLU A 135 -4.03 18.56 -13.85
N LEU A 136 -3.04 19.46 -13.78
CA LEU A 136 -2.34 19.75 -12.54
C LEU A 136 -3.27 20.36 -11.48
N LEU A 137 -4.18 21.26 -11.88
CA LEU A 137 -5.16 21.85 -10.97
C LEU A 137 -6.09 20.77 -10.40
N ARG A 138 -6.65 19.90 -11.25
CA ARG A 138 -7.49 18.77 -10.84
C ARG A 138 -6.75 17.81 -9.91
N ALA A 139 -5.48 17.53 -10.18
CA ALA A 139 -4.67 16.67 -9.34
C ALA A 139 -4.37 17.31 -7.97
N THR A 140 -4.16 18.62 -7.93
CA THR A 140 -3.97 19.39 -6.69
C THR A 140 -5.24 19.36 -5.83
N ASP A 141 -6.40 19.63 -6.41
CA ASP A 141 -7.69 19.58 -5.70
C ASP A 141 -7.97 18.19 -5.12
N ARG A 142 -7.69 17.13 -5.89
CA ARG A 142 -7.79 15.74 -5.43
C ARG A 142 -6.90 15.47 -4.22
N LEU A 143 -5.64 15.91 -4.27
CA LEU A 143 -4.68 15.72 -3.17
C LEU A 143 -5.11 16.48 -1.90
N LEU A 144 -5.61 17.71 -2.04
CA LEU A 144 -6.15 18.49 -0.92
C LEU A 144 -7.37 17.79 -0.30
N TRP A 145 -8.29 17.30 -1.13
CA TRP A 145 -9.46 16.58 -0.67
C TRP A 145 -9.10 15.28 0.06
N ALA A 146 -8.16 14.50 -0.50
CA ALA A 146 -7.65 13.28 0.13
C ALA A 146 -6.98 13.56 1.49
N SER A 147 -6.27 14.68 1.60
CA SER A 147 -5.63 15.12 2.85
C SER A 147 -6.66 15.52 3.91
N ALA A 148 -7.65 16.33 3.53
CA ALA A 148 -8.76 16.72 4.42
C ALA A 148 -9.55 15.49 4.89
N ARG A 149 -9.82 14.54 3.98
CA ARG A 149 -10.50 13.29 4.29
C ARG A 149 -9.70 12.44 5.29
N THR A 150 -8.40 12.31 5.06
CA THR A 150 -7.50 11.56 5.93
C THR A 150 -7.48 12.15 7.34
N ARG A 151 -7.49 13.48 7.46
CA ARG A 151 -7.61 14.15 8.76
C ARG A 151 -8.88 13.71 9.50
N LEU A 152 -10.04 13.75 8.84
CA LEU A 152 -11.32 13.32 9.45
C LEU A 152 -11.29 11.84 9.86
N ASP A 153 -10.71 10.98 9.02
CA ASP A 153 -10.58 9.55 9.31
C ASP A 153 -9.69 9.33 10.56
N LEU A 154 -8.59 10.08 10.69
CA LEU A 154 -7.72 10.05 11.86
C LEU A 154 -8.39 10.58 13.12
N GLU A 155 -9.07 11.73 13.03
CA GLU A 155 -9.84 12.31 14.15
C GLU A 155 -10.88 11.31 14.67
N ARG A 156 -11.58 10.60 13.78
CA ARG A 156 -12.53 9.55 14.13
C ARG A 156 -11.87 8.36 14.84
N ILE A 157 -10.71 7.90 14.35
CA ILE A 157 -9.96 6.80 14.98
C ILE A 157 -9.50 7.22 16.39
N LEU A 158 -8.98 8.43 16.54
CA LEU A 158 -8.52 8.97 17.83
C LEU A 158 -9.68 9.11 18.81
N ALA A 159 -10.81 9.67 18.39
CA ALA A 159 -12.02 9.76 19.20
C ALA A 159 -12.49 8.38 19.69
N THR A 160 -12.53 7.39 18.79
CA THR A 160 -12.91 6.01 19.12
C THR A 160 -11.97 5.39 20.15
N ARG A 161 -10.66 5.63 20.03
CA ARG A 161 -9.65 5.15 20.98
C ARG A 161 -9.79 5.82 22.35
N ARG A 162 -10.05 7.12 22.38
CA ARG A 162 -10.25 7.89 23.61
C ARG A 162 -11.48 7.38 24.37
N SER A 163 -12.64 7.30 23.73
CA SER A 163 -13.86 6.77 24.35
C SER A 163 -13.71 5.31 24.81
N GLY A 164 -12.96 4.48 24.06
CA GLY A 164 -12.67 3.10 24.46
C GLY A 164 -11.70 2.98 25.65
N SER A 165 -10.81 3.96 25.86
CA SER A 165 -9.96 4.01 27.06
C SER A 165 -10.73 4.45 28.31
N GLU A 166 -11.65 5.39 28.18
CA GLU A 166 -12.51 5.86 29.28
C GLU A 166 -13.45 4.75 29.76
N ARG A 167 -14.08 4.00 28.84
CA ARG A 167 -14.92 2.84 29.22
C ARG A 167 -14.16 1.75 29.96
N ARG A 168 -12.88 1.50 29.61
CA ARG A 168 -12.06 0.49 30.29
C ARG A 168 -11.66 0.92 31.69
N ARG A 169 -11.47 2.22 31.94
CA ARG A 169 -11.21 2.74 33.28
C ARG A 169 -12.44 2.73 34.17
N ALA A 170 -13.64 2.92 33.61
CA ALA A 170 -14.89 2.91 34.38
C ALA A 170 -15.38 1.51 34.81
N LEU A 171 -14.75 0.44 34.28
CA LEU A 171 -15.09 -0.96 34.58
C LEU A 171 -14.03 -1.68 35.43
N ALA A 172 -12.97 -0.96 35.82
CA ALA A 172 -11.88 -1.44 36.68
C ALA A 172 -11.97 -0.78 38.05
#